data_AF-A0A258ARU3-F1
#
_entry.id   AF-A0A258ARU3-F1
#
_cell.length_a   1.000
_cell.length_b   1.000
_cell.length_c   1.000
_cell.angle_alpha   90.00
_cell.angle_beta   90.00
_cell.angle_gamma   90.00
#
_symmetry.space_group_name_H-M   'P 1'
#
loop_
_entity.id
_entity.type
_entity.pdbx_description
1 polymer ?
#
loop_
_entity_poly.entity_id
_entity_poly.type
_entity_poly.pdbx_seq_one_letter_code
_entity_poly.pdbx_strand_id
1 'polypeptide(L)'
;MPLSKKYAHDRQCVLYPGDCFKLIKSIPDESIDLTISSPPYCMGKEYETSTNYEDFINLHEKLIPELLRITKPGGSICWQVGFHVASSVVTPLDYLVYSTFGKCEGLYLRNRIIWTFGHGLHCQKRFSGRHETVLWFTKGKDFDFNLDDVRVPQKYPGKRSYKGSNKGRPSGNPKGKNPGDVWEIPAVNARHSEKTGHPCQFPHAIVQSIRCPCPRGQ
;
A
#
# COMPACT_ATOMS: atom_id res chain seq x y z
N MET A 1 14.53 2.61 20.23
CA MET A 1 13.47 1.58 20.05
C MET A 1 13.99 0.27 20.62
N PRO A 2 13.23 -0.47 21.44
CA PRO A 2 13.69 -1.76 21.93
C PRO A 2 13.78 -2.75 20.76
N LEU A 3 14.97 -3.31 20.55
CA LEU A 3 15.23 -4.37 19.56
C LEU A 3 14.73 -5.69 20.15
N SER A 4 13.79 -6.35 19.49
CA SER A 4 13.34 -7.71 19.85
C SER A 4 13.50 -8.63 18.65
N LYS A 5 14.01 -9.83 18.90
CA LYS A 5 14.17 -10.88 17.88
C LYS A 5 12.90 -11.73 17.69
N LYS A 6 11.79 -11.39 18.34
CA LYS A 6 10.50 -12.09 18.26
C LYS A 6 9.32 -11.12 18.32
N TYR A 7 8.21 -11.49 17.71
CA TYR A 7 6.93 -10.81 17.88
C TYR A 7 6.52 -10.82 19.36
N ALA A 8 6.06 -9.67 19.87
CA ALA A 8 5.69 -9.47 21.26
C ALA A 8 4.45 -8.57 21.32
N HIS A 9 3.30 -9.15 21.65
CA HIS A 9 1.99 -8.48 21.62
C HIS A 9 1.85 -7.40 22.72
N ASP A 10 2.70 -7.44 23.75
CA ASP A 10 2.75 -6.47 24.86
C ASP A 10 3.54 -5.19 24.50
N ARG A 11 4.14 -5.11 23.31
CA ARG A 11 4.97 -3.99 22.88
C ARG A 11 4.23 -3.09 21.89
N GLN A 12 4.31 -1.78 22.10
CA GLN A 12 3.79 -0.79 21.15
C GLN A 12 4.52 -0.78 19.80
N CYS A 13 5.80 -1.17 19.78
CA CYS A 13 6.61 -1.24 18.57
C CYS A 13 7.73 -2.28 18.74
N VAL A 14 7.93 -3.10 17.71
CA VAL A 14 9.01 -4.08 17.63
C VAL A 14 9.75 -3.88 16.31
N LEU A 15 11.07 -3.69 16.39
CA LEU A 15 11.95 -3.69 15.22
C LEU A 15 12.71 -5.01 15.16
N TYR A 16 12.56 -5.73 14.06
CA TYR A 16 13.22 -7.01 13.80
C TYR A 16 14.24 -6.86 12.66
N PRO A 17 15.55 -6.87 12.95
CA PRO A 17 16.58 -6.90 11.91
C PRO A 17 16.74 -8.33 11.40
N GLY A 18 16.34 -8.60 10.15
CA GLY A 18 16.58 -9.88 9.49
C GLY A 18 15.58 -10.24 8.40
N ASP A 19 15.55 -11.53 8.08
CA ASP A 19 14.66 -12.13 7.08
C ASP A 19 13.18 -12.05 7.49
N CYS A 20 12.34 -11.45 6.64
CA CYS A 20 10.92 -11.27 6.89
C CYS A 20 10.17 -12.60 6.98
N PHE A 21 10.57 -13.66 6.27
CA PHE A 21 9.94 -14.98 6.38
C PHE A 21 10.11 -15.58 7.77
N LYS A 22 11.29 -15.38 8.38
CA LYS A 22 11.53 -15.84 9.76
C LYS A 22 10.65 -15.10 10.75
N LEU A 23 10.49 -13.79 10.57
CA LEU A 23 9.60 -12.99 11.42
C LEU A 23 8.14 -13.42 11.25
N ILE A 24 7.64 -13.48 10.02
CA ILE A 24 6.24 -13.80 9.73
C ILE A 24 5.85 -15.16 10.31
N LYS A 25 6.72 -16.16 10.18
CA LYS A 25 6.50 -17.49 10.79
C LYS A 25 6.40 -17.48 12.31
N SER A 26 6.94 -16.45 12.98
CA SER A 26 6.84 -16.29 14.43
C SER A 26 5.59 -15.52 14.88
N ILE A 27 4.87 -14.89 13.94
CA ILE A 27 3.65 -14.14 14.23
C ILE A 27 2.48 -15.13 14.35
N PRO A 28 1.65 -15.05 15.41
CA PRO A 28 0.46 -15.88 15.56
C PRO A 28 -0.55 -15.69 14.42
N ASP A 29 -1.34 -16.72 14.17
CA ASP A 29 -2.46 -16.67 13.24
C ASP A 29 -3.42 -15.55 13.63
N GLU A 30 -4.01 -14.89 12.63
CA GLU A 30 -5.08 -13.91 12.80
C GLU A 30 -4.79 -12.83 13.86
N SER A 31 -3.57 -12.32 13.88
CA SER A 31 -3.10 -11.33 14.86
C SER A 31 -2.82 -9.96 14.26
N ILE A 32 -2.77 -9.83 12.93
CA ILE A 32 -2.43 -8.59 12.21
C ILE A 32 -3.66 -7.98 11.54
N ASP A 33 -3.96 -6.73 11.89
CA ASP A 33 -5.06 -5.96 11.27
C ASP A 33 -4.67 -5.35 9.92
N LEU A 34 -3.41 -4.95 9.76
CA LEU A 34 -2.92 -4.26 8.57
C LEU A 34 -1.46 -4.62 8.28
N THR A 35 -1.22 -5.14 7.08
CA THR A 35 0.12 -5.27 6.50
C THR A 35 0.33 -4.19 5.45
N ILE A 36 1.44 -3.46 5.53
CA ILE A 36 1.88 -2.54 4.47
C ILE A 36 3.26 -2.97 4.02
N SER A 37 3.45 -3.08 2.71
CA SER A 37 4.74 -3.49 2.14
C SER A 37 5.04 -2.75 0.84
N SER A 38 6.34 -2.60 0.58
CA SER A 38 6.92 -2.30 -0.71
C SER A 38 8.04 -3.32 -0.92
N PRO A 39 7.79 -4.49 -1.53
CA PRO A 39 8.82 -5.51 -1.70
C PRO A 39 9.94 -4.99 -2.61
N PRO A 40 11.09 -5.68 -2.66
CA PRO A 40 12.09 -5.43 -3.69
C PRO A 40 11.53 -5.68 -5.11
N TYR A 41 11.93 -4.88 -6.11
CA TYR A 41 11.36 -4.86 -7.47
C TYR A 41 12.29 -5.49 -8.51
N CYS A 42 13.30 -6.23 -8.07
CA CYS A 42 14.29 -6.86 -8.93
C CYS A 42 15.06 -5.84 -9.79
N MET A 43 15.37 -4.67 -9.23
CA MET A 43 16.09 -3.57 -9.89
C MET A 43 17.62 -3.59 -9.69
N GLY A 44 18.17 -4.64 -9.07
CA GLY A 44 19.59 -4.79 -8.77
C GLY A 44 20.08 -3.89 -7.63
N LYS A 45 19.20 -3.57 -6.66
CA LYS A 45 19.61 -2.80 -5.46
C LYS A 45 20.45 -3.67 -4.53
N GLU A 46 21.25 -3.03 -3.68
CA GLU A 46 22.18 -3.74 -2.76
C GLU A 46 21.49 -4.75 -1.83
N TYR A 47 20.19 -4.54 -1.55
CA TYR A 47 19.37 -5.43 -0.72
C TYR A 47 18.63 -6.52 -1.51
N GLU A 48 18.75 -6.55 -2.84
CA GLU A 48 18.07 -7.52 -3.70
C GLU A 48 18.93 -8.74 -3.98
N THR A 49 18.31 -9.91 -3.90
CA THR A 49 18.97 -11.20 -4.15
C THR A 49 18.78 -11.70 -5.57
N SER A 50 17.92 -11.06 -6.38
CA SER A 50 17.67 -11.39 -7.78
C SER A 50 17.15 -10.20 -8.56
N THR A 51 17.51 -10.14 -9.85
CA THR A 51 16.98 -9.20 -10.84
C THR A 51 15.93 -9.83 -11.75
N ASN A 52 15.52 -11.08 -11.50
CA ASN A 52 14.53 -11.79 -12.30
C ASN A 52 13.12 -11.66 -11.72
N TYR A 53 12.14 -11.28 -12.55
CA TYR A 53 10.73 -11.24 -12.15
C TYR A 53 10.12 -12.63 -11.87
N GLU A 54 10.67 -13.73 -12.40
CA GLU A 54 10.21 -15.07 -11.99
C GLU A 54 10.54 -15.35 -10.51
N ASP A 55 11.71 -14.91 -10.03
CA ASP A 55 12.05 -15.03 -8.61
C ASP A 55 11.16 -14.15 -7.74
N PHE A 56 10.78 -12.98 -8.26
CA PHE A 56 9.76 -12.13 -7.63
C PHE A 56 8.44 -12.89 -7.48
N ILE A 57 7.93 -13.54 -8.53
CA ILE A 57 6.69 -14.33 -8.46
C ILE A 57 6.82 -15.46 -7.44
N ASN A 58 7.89 -16.26 -7.53
CA ASN A 58 8.15 -17.38 -6.62
C ASN A 58 8.23 -16.96 -5.15
N LEU A 59 8.80 -15.78 -4.89
CA LEU A 59 8.85 -15.20 -3.55
C LEU A 59 7.45 -14.87 -3.03
N HIS A 60 6.61 -14.23 -3.86
CA HIS A 60 5.25 -13.87 -3.48
C HIS A 60 4.37 -15.12 -3.30
N GLU A 61 4.50 -16.14 -4.14
CA GLU A 61 3.78 -17.42 -3.99
C GLU A 61 4.07 -18.09 -2.64
N LYS A 62 5.30 -18.00 -2.13
CA LYS A 62 5.66 -18.49 -0.79
C LYS A 62 5.17 -17.60 0.34
N LEU A 63 5.05 -16.30 0.08
CA LEU A 63 4.72 -15.29 1.10
C LEU A 63 3.21 -15.20 1.37
N ILE A 64 2.38 -15.35 0.32
CA ILE A 64 0.93 -15.16 0.40
C ILE A 64 0.26 -16.04 1.48
N PRO A 65 0.53 -17.37 1.58
CA PRO A 65 -0.12 -18.20 2.58
C PRO A 65 0.19 -17.74 4.01
N GLU A 66 1.42 -17.31 4.24
CA GLU A 66 1.86 -16.78 5.54
C GLU A 66 1.23 -15.44 5.86
N LEU A 67 1.10 -14.54 4.87
CA LEU A 67 0.39 -13.27 5.03
C LEU A 67 -1.10 -13.49 5.34
N LEU A 68 -1.75 -14.42 4.64
CA LEU A 68 -3.16 -14.75 4.87
C LEU A 68 -3.36 -15.37 6.25
N ARG A 69 -2.44 -16.22 6.70
CA ARG A 69 -2.45 -16.85 8.03
C ARG A 69 -2.42 -15.81 9.15
N ILE A 70 -1.49 -14.85 9.09
CA ILE A 70 -1.32 -13.85 10.16
C ILE A 70 -2.40 -12.74 10.12
N THR A 71 -3.03 -12.52 8.97
CA THR A 71 -4.03 -11.46 8.81
C THR A 71 -5.35 -11.88 9.46
N LYS A 72 -5.94 -11.00 10.27
CA LYS A 72 -7.27 -11.19 10.86
C LYS A 72 -8.36 -11.27 9.79
N PRO A 73 -9.49 -11.96 10.02
CA PRO A 73 -10.70 -11.76 9.23
C PRO A 73 -11.05 -10.26 9.17
N GLY A 74 -11.28 -9.73 7.96
CA GLY A 74 -11.48 -8.30 7.71
C GLY A 74 -10.20 -7.45 7.69
N GLY A 75 -9.05 -8.02 8.04
CA GLY A 75 -7.75 -7.36 8.00
C GLY A 75 -7.30 -7.04 6.57
N SER A 76 -6.42 -6.04 6.45
CA SER A 76 -5.98 -5.48 5.17
C SER A 76 -4.52 -5.79 4.85
N ILE A 77 -4.23 -5.98 3.56
CA ILE A 77 -2.87 -6.08 3.02
C ILE A 77 -2.73 -5.03 1.90
N CYS A 78 -1.87 -4.04 2.12
CA CYS A 78 -1.57 -2.98 1.16
C CYS A 78 -0.19 -3.20 0.57
N TRP A 79 -0.14 -3.50 -0.72
CA TRP A 79 1.06 -3.92 -1.42
C TRP A 79 1.45 -2.88 -2.47
N GLN A 80 2.50 -2.12 -2.17
CA GLN A 80 2.97 -1.04 -3.01
C GLN A 80 4.04 -1.55 -3.99
N VAL A 81 3.78 -1.40 -5.28
CA VAL A 81 4.66 -1.86 -6.35
C VAL A 81 4.67 -0.89 -7.52
N GLY A 82 5.83 -0.78 -8.16
CA GLY A 82 6.02 -0.04 -9.40
C GLY A 82 6.08 -0.94 -10.63
N PHE A 83 7.11 -0.73 -11.43
CA PHE A 83 7.38 -1.50 -12.63
C PHE A 83 8.84 -1.95 -12.63
N HIS A 84 9.09 -3.10 -13.24
CA HIS A 84 10.44 -3.59 -13.52
C HIS A 84 10.80 -3.23 -14.96
N VAL A 85 12.07 -2.88 -15.21
CA VAL A 85 12.55 -2.57 -16.58
C VAL A 85 13.81 -3.37 -16.85
N ALA A 86 13.74 -4.26 -17.84
CA ALA A 86 14.88 -5.01 -18.35
C ALA A 86 14.93 -4.87 -19.87
N SER A 87 16.12 -4.61 -20.43
CA SER A 87 16.32 -4.51 -21.89
C SER A 87 15.33 -3.57 -22.59
N SER A 88 14.99 -2.44 -21.96
CA SER A 88 13.98 -1.46 -22.43
C SER A 88 12.53 -1.95 -22.48
N VAL A 89 12.24 -3.14 -21.96
CA VAL A 89 10.88 -3.69 -21.81
C VAL A 89 10.40 -3.42 -20.38
N VAL A 90 9.15 -2.97 -20.26
CA VAL A 90 8.52 -2.66 -18.97
C VAL A 90 7.62 -3.81 -18.55
N THR A 91 7.85 -4.33 -17.35
CA THR A 91 7.00 -5.35 -16.72
C THR A 91 6.20 -4.68 -15.60
N PRO A 92 4.85 -4.64 -15.68
CA PRO A 92 4.00 -4.12 -14.62
C PRO A 92 3.98 -5.11 -13.44
N LEU A 93 4.61 -4.75 -12.33
CA LEU A 93 4.70 -5.64 -11.16
C LEU A 93 3.36 -5.77 -10.44
N ASP A 94 2.51 -4.75 -10.49
CA ASP A 94 1.16 -4.78 -9.95
C ASP A 94 0.29 -5.85 -10.61
N TYR A 95 0.42 -6.05 -11.92
CA TYR A 95 -0.25 -7.15 -12.62
C TYR A 95 0.24 -8.52 -12.11
N LEU A 96 1.55 -8.68 -11.91
CA LEU A 96 2.11 -9.93 -11.40
C LEU A 96 1.64 -10.20 -9.97
N VAL A 97 1.71 -9.21 -9.09
CA VAL A 97 1.22 -9.33 -7.71
C VAL A 97 -0.27 -9.67 -7.70
N TYR A 98 -1.10 -8.95 -8.46
CA TYR A 98 -2.53 -9.25 -8.55
C TYR A 98 -2.80 -10.67 -9.04
N SER A 99 -2.09 -11.09 -10.09
CA SER A 99 -2.23 -12.43 -10.67
C SER A 99 -1.82 -13.53 -9.67
N THR A 100 -0.81 -13.28 -8.83
CA THR A 100 -0.37 -14.24 -7.81
C THR A 100 -1.32 -14.24 -6.60
N PHE A 101 -1.67 -13.07 -6.07
CA PHE A 101 -2.56 -12.93 -4.91
C PHE A 101 -3.97 -13.41 -5.21
N GLY A 102 -4.46 -13.19 -6.44
CA GLY A 102 -5.79 -13.61 -6.89
C GLY A 102 -5.98 -15.12 -7.00
N LYS A 103 -4.90 -15.93 -6.95
CA LYS A 103 -4.99 -17.39 -6.86
C LYS A 103 -5.38 -17.87 -5.45
N CYS A 104 -5.27 -16.99 -4.45
CA CYS A 104 -5.49 -17.35 -3.06
C CYS A 104 -6.95 -17.12 -2.66
N GLU A 105 -7.63 -18.18 -2.25
CA GLU A 105 -8.99 -18.08 -1.74
C GLU A 105 -9.05 -17.25 -0.44
N GLY A 106 -10.11 -16.47 -0.30
CA GLY A 106 -10.31 -15.63 0.88
C GLY A 106 -9.58 -14.28 0.84
N LEU A 107 -8.85 -13.94 -0.23
CA LEU A 107 -8.23 -12.64 -0.41
C LEU A 107 -8.91 -11.85 -1.53
N TYR A 108 -9.34 -10.62 -1.26
CA TYR A 108 -10.14 -9.82 -2.21
C TYR A 108 -9.52 -8.44 -2.43
N LEU A 109 -9.28 -8.08 -3.70
CA LEU A 109 -8.84 -6.73 -4.06
C LEU A 109 -9.99 -5.72 -3.85
N ARG A 110 -9.71 -4.63 -3.15
CA ARG A 110 -10.65 -3.51 -2.93
C ARG A 110 -10.39 -2.35 -3.86
N ASN A 111 -9.13 -1.93 -3.94
CA ASN A 111 -8.71 -0.90 -4.88
C ASN A 111 -7.31 -1.20 -5.41
N ARG A 112 -7.13 -0.83 -6.69
CA ARG A 112 -5.83 -0.60 -7.30
C ARG A 112 -5.57 0.90 -7.27
N ILE A 113 -4.92 1.36 -6.21
CA ILE A 113 -4.69 2.79 -5.96
C ILE A 113 -3.47 3.24 -6.76
N ILE A 114 -3.61 4.32 -7.54
CA ILE A 114 -2.52 4.93 -8.30
C ILE A 114 -1.92 6.04 -7.47
N TRP A 115 -0.67 5.88 -7.04
CA TRP A 115 0.10 6.93 -6.42
C TRP A 115 0.92 7.66 -7.48
N THR A 116 0.63 8.94 -7.71
CA THR A 116 1.32 9.79 -8.67
C THR A 116 2.30 10.73 -7.99
N PHE A 117 3.42 11.01 -8.67
CA PHE A 117 4.44 11.95 -8.22
C PHE A 117 5.04 12.72 -9.40
N GLY A 118 5.32 14.01 -9.20
CA GLY A 118 5.77 14.91 -10.28
C GLY A 118 7.26 14.78 -10.67
N HIS A 119 8.11 14.33 -9.76
CA HIS A 119 9.56 14.33 -9.93
C HIS A 119 10.12 12.92 -10.14
N GLY A 120 11.04 12.76 -11.10
CA GLY A 120 11.72 11.49 -11.36
C GLY A 120 12.59 11.55 -12.61
N LEU A 121 13.38 10.49 -12.84
CA LEU A 121 14.22 10.39 -14.04
C LEU A 121 13.36 10.44 -15.31
N HIS A 122 13.93 11.06 -16.35
CA HIS A 122 13.31 11.16 -17.66
C HIS A 122 13.78 10.02 -18.57
N CYS A 123 12.83 9.42 -19.28
CA CYS A 123 13.09 8.42 -20.30
C CYS A 123 13.08 9.08 -21.69
N GLN A 124 13.98 8.65 -22.58
CA GLN A 124 14.01 9.12 -23.97
C GLN A 124 13.25 8.20 -24.95
N LYS A 125 13.21 6.89 -24.65
CA LYS A 125 12.64 5.87 -25.53
C LYS A 125 11.17 5.50 -25.20
N ARG A 126 10.60 6.13 -24.16
CA ARG A 126 9.21 5.90 -23.68
C ARG A 126 8.77 7.05 -22.77
N PHE A 127 7.48 7.11 -22.44
CA PHE A 127 7.00 8.00 -21.39
C PHE A 127 7.64 7.66 -20.04
N SER A 128 7.99 8.70 -19.30
CA SER A 128 8.64 8.56 -18.00
C SER A 128 7.62 8.06 -16.98
N GLY A 129 8.01 7.09 -16.16
CA GLY A 129 7.14 6.61 -15.07
C GLY A 129 6.88 7.74 -14.07
N ARG A 130 5.61 7.99 -13.78
CA ARG A 130 5.15 9.04 -12.84
C ARG A 130 4.10 8.54 -11.85
N HIS A 131 3.97 7.23 -11.78
CA HIS A 131 3.12 6.58 -10.80
C HIS A 131 3.66 5.23 -10.40
N GLU A 132 3.28 4.84 -9.20
CA GLU A 132 3.34 3.48 -8.69
C GLU A 132 1.94 3.10 -8.19
N THR A 133 1.75 1.83 -7.86
CA THR A 133 0.44 1.29 -7.50
C THR A 133 0.47 0.74 -6.08
N VAL A 134 -0.60 0.97 -5.32
CA VAL A 134 -0.88 0.24 -4.08
C VAL A 134 -2.08 -0.67 -4.32
N LEU A 135 -1.85 -1.97 -4.26
CA LEU A 135 -2.92 -2.96 -4.28
C LEU A 135 -3.42 -3.17 -2.86
N TRP A 136 -4.67 -2.79 -2.60
CA TRP A 136 -5.31 -2.99 -1.30
C TRP A 136 -6.20 -4.24 -1.34
N PHE A 137 -5.78 -5.27 -0.62
CA PHE A 137 -6.54 -6.49 -0.41
C PHE A 137 -7.11 -6.56 1.01
N THR A 138 -8.19 -7.33 1.18
CA THR A 138 -8.71 -7.73 2.50
C THR A 138 -8.85 -9.24 2.60
N LYS A 139 -8.65 -9.79 3.80
CA LYS A 139 -9.03 -11.17 4.11
C LYS A 139 -10.54 -11.25 4.37
N GLY A 140 -11.26 -11.93 3.50
CA GLY A 140 -12.72 -12.01 3.55
C GLY A 140 -13.41 -10.81 2.90
N LYS A 141 -14.74 -10.94 2.75
CA LYS A 141 -15.60 -9.92 2.14
C LYS A 141 -16.06 -8.86 3.13
N ASP A 142 -16.17 -9.22 4.39
CA ASP A 142 -16.54 -8.33 5.49
C ASP A 142 -15.27 -7.72 6.07
N PHE A 143 -15.20 -6.39 6.09
CA PHE A 143 -14.05 -5.63 6.56
C PHE A 143 -14.50 -4.26 7.02
N ASP A 144 -13.75 -3.67 7.94
CA ASP A 144 -14.01 -2.32 8.41
C ASP A 144 -13.34 -1.31 7.48
N PHE A 145 -14.15 -0.39 6.97
CA PHE A 145 -13.67 0.78 6.23
C PHE A 145 -14.59 1.96 6.49
N ASN A 146 -14.04 3.00 7.14
CA ASN A 146 -14.76 4.23 7.38
C ASN A 146 -14.28 5.32 6.40
N LEU A 147 -15.07 5.58 5.36
CA LEU A 147 -14.75 6.61 4.38
C LEU A 147 -14.59 8.00 5.02
N ASP A 148 -15.35 8.29 6.08
CA ASP A 148 -15.33 9.60 6.73
C ASP A 148 -13.97 9.92 7.38
N ASP A 149 -13.20 8.90 7.75
CA ASP A 149 -11.88 9.06 8.37
C ASP A 149 -10.79 9.40 7.34
N VAL A 150 -11.03 9.14 6.04
CA VAL A 150 -10.09 9.44 4.93
C VAL A 150 -10.58 10.52 3.98
N ARG A 151 -11.67 11.23 4.31
CA ARG A 151 -12.17 12.30 3.44
C ARG A 151 -11.15 13.42 3.29
N VAL A 152 -11.13 14.00 2.08
CA VAL A 152 -10.34 15.19 1.78
C VAL A 152 -11.25 16.39 1.54
N PRO A 153 -10.76 17.63 1.71
CA PRO A 153 -11.56 18.83 1.48
C PRO A 153 -12.27 18.84 0.13
N GLN A 154 -13.50 19.36 0.13
CA GLN A 154 -14.24 19.60 -1.12
C GLN A 154 -13.49 20.64 -1.96
N LYS A 155 -13.46 20.46 -3.28
CA LYS A 155 -12.92 21.48 -4.20
C LYS A 155 -13.70 22.80 -4.09
N TYR A 156 -15.01 22.70 -3.83
CA TYR A 156 -15.91 23.84 -3.65
C TYR A 156 -16.72 23.66 -2.36
N PRO A 157 -16.18 24.03 -1.19
CA PRO A 157 -16.87 23.92 0.10
C PRO A 157 -18.18 24.72 0.09
N GLY A 158 -19.25 24.15 0.67
CA GLY A 158 -20.54 24.82 0.78
C GLY A 158 -21.32 24.96 -0.53
N LYS A 159 -20.85 24.36 -1.65
CA LYS A 159 -21.62 24.30 -2.89
C LYS A 159 -22.99 23.71 -2.59
N ARG A 160 -24.04 24.41 -3.02
CA ARG A 160 -25.43 23.98 -2.88
C ARG A 160 -25.93 23.42 -4.19
N SER A 161 -26.81 22.43 -4.10
CA SER A 161 -27.48 21.89 -5.28
C SER A 161 -28.32 22.99 -5.93
N TYR A 162 -28.16 23.17 -7.24
CA TYR A 162 -28.81 24.24 -8.00
C TYR A 162 -30.18 23.82 -8.56
N LYS A 163 -30.42 22.51 -8.72
CA LYS A 163 -31.64 21.92 -9.27
C LYS A 163 -32.05 20.66 -8.47
N GLY A 164 -33.28 20.20 -8.70
CA GLY A 164 -33.84 18.98 -8.08
C GLY A 164 -34.38 19.19 -6.67
N SER A 165 -34.82 18.09 -6.05
CA SER A 165 -35.42 18.07 -4.69
C SER A 165 -34.48 18.55 -3.58
N ASN A 166 -33.17 18.58 -3.84
CA ASN A 166 -32.16 19.06 -2.90
C ASN A 166 -31.72 20.52 -3.15
N LYS A 167 -32.43 21.28 -4.01
CA LYS A 167 -32.07 22.67 -4.32
C LYS A 167 -31.92 23.51 -3.05
N GLY A 168 -30.79 24.23 -2.94
CA GLY A 168 -30.47 25.04 -1.77
C GLY A 168 -29.84 24.29 -0.59
N ARG A 169 -29.79 22.94 -0.62
CA ARG A 169 -29.05 22.12 0.35
C ARG A 169 -27.59 21.90 -0.11
N PRO A 170 -26.64 21.65 0.81
CA PRO A 170 -25.27 21.29 0.45
C PRO A 170 -25.24 20.10 -0.53
N SER A 171 -24.47 20.23 -1.61
CA SER A 171 -24.32 19.18 -2.64
C SER A 171 -23.24 18.15 -2.30
N GLY A 172 -22.40 18.44 -1.29
CA GLY A 172 -21.31 17.56 -0.85
C GLY A 172 -21.45 17.20 0.61
N ASN A 173 -20.83 16.08 1.01
CA ASN A 173 -20.74 15.68 2.41
C ASN A 173 -19.93 16.74 3.20
N PRO A 174 -20.40 17.21 4.37
CA PRO A 174 -19.75 18.23 5.17
C PRO A 174 -18.34 17.83 5.65
N LYS A 175 -18.08 16.52 5.82
CA LYS A 175 -16.76 16.00 6.21
C LYS A 175 -15.74 15.94 5.06
N GLY A 176 -16.16 16.28 3.83
CA GLY A 176 -15.28 16.26 2.65
C GLY A 176 -15.71 15.28 1.56
N LYS A 177 -14.93 15.18 0.49
CA LYS A 177 -15.15 14.23 -0.61
C LYS A 177 -14.38 12.93 -0.37
N ASN A 178 -14.79 11.88 -1.06
CA ASN A 178 -13.98 10.68 -1.19
C ASN A 178 -12.63 11.07 -1.83
N PRO A 179 -11.47 10.65 -1.27
CA PRO A 179 -10.16 10.96 -1.85
C PRO A 179 -9.99 10.40 -3.26
N GLY A 180 -10.75 9.37 -3.62
CA GLY A 180 -10.55 8.59 -4.83
C GLY A 180 -9.38 7.62 -4.67
N ASP A 181 -9.08 6.93 -5.76
CA ASP A 181 -8.01 5.94 -5.88
C ASP A 181 -6.81 6.47 -6.68
N VAL A 182 -6.73 7.78 -6.93
CA VAL A 182 -5.57 8.45 -7.52
C VAL A 182 -5.04 9.47 -6.52
N TRP A 183 -3.88 9.18 -5.96
CA TRP A 183 -3.28 9.97 -4.89
C TRP A 183 -2.05 10.71 -5.40
N GLU A 184 -2.12 12.03 -5.35
CA GLU A 184 -0.98 12.90 -5.66
C GLU A 184 -0.19 13.17 -4.38
N ILE A 185 0.91 12.42 -4.20
CA ILE A 185 1.76 12.51 -3.01
C ILE A 185 3.22 12.67 -3.48
N PRO A 186 3.95 13.71 -3.06
CA PRO A 186 5.35 13.87 -3.44
C PRO A 186 6.22 12.70 -2.97
N ALA A 187 7.17 12.26 -3.81
CA ALA A 187 8.16 11.27 -3.41
C ALA A 187 9.19 11.87 -2.43
N VAL A 188 9.74 11.03 -1.54
CA VAL A 188 10.76 11.44 -0.57
C VAL A 188 12.08 11.72 -1.29
N ASN A 189 12.35 13.00 -1.56
CA ASN A 189 13.60 13.42 -2.18
C ASN A 189 14.77 13.45 -1.16
N ALA A 190 16.00 13.61 -1.66
CA ALA A 190 17.21 13.58 -0.82
C ALA A 190 17.28 14.67 0.27
N ARG A 191 16.51 15.77 0.13
CA ARG A 191 16.44 16.88 1.08
C ARG A 191 15.16 16.87 1.92
N HIS A 192 14.33 15.86 1.77
CA HIS A 192 13.07 15.75 2.47
C HIS A 192 13.33 15.49 3.96
N SER A 193 12.55 16.09 4.85
CA SER A 193 12.69 15.92 6.30
C SER A 193 12.50 14.45 6.74
N GLU A 194 11.72 13.69 5.97
CA GLU A 194 11.50 12.26 6.18
C GLU A 194 12.67 11.38 5.71
N LYS A 195 13.62 11.91 4.92
CA LYS A 195 14.65 11.09 4.27
C LYS A 195 15.56 10.43 5.29
N THR A 196 15.59 9.11 5.26
CA THR A 196 16.56 8.28 5.98
C THR A 196 17.67 7.79 5.04
N GLY A 197 18.60 6.99 5.55
CA GLY A 197 19.63 6.32 4.73
C GLY A 197 19.09 5.32 3.70
N HIS A 198 17.79 4.97 3.74
CA HIS A 198 17.22 4.02 2.80
C HIS A 198 17.10 4.63 1.37
N PRO A 199 17.60 3.95 0.32
CA PRO A 199 17.68 4.52 -1.02
C PRO A 199 16.30 4.76 -1.64
N CYS A 200 15.34 3.85 -1.43
CA CYS A 200 14.02 3.85 -2.04
C CYS A 200 12.92 3.97 -0.97
N GLN A 201 12.92 5.07 -0.21
CA GLN A 201 11.92 5.29 0.84
C GLN A 201 10.62 5.84 0.25
N PHE A 202 9.49 5.20 0.56
CA PHE A 202 8.17 5.73 0.22
C PHE A 202 7.67 6.72 1.30
N PRO A 203 6.83 7.71 0.94
CA PRO A 203 6.36 8.74 1.86
C PRO A 203 5.48 8.17 2.98
N HIS A 204 5.61 8.69 4.21
CA HIS A 204 4.72 8.31 5.30
C HIS A 204 3.25 8.66 5.01
N ALA A 205 3.00 9.63 4.13
CA ALA A 205 1.68 10.08 3.75
C ALA A 205 0.85 8.95 3.10
N ILE A 206 1.49 8.01 2.40
CA ILE A 206 0.81 6.82 1.85
C ILE A 206 0.27 5.96 3.00
N VAL A 207 1.10 5.72 4.04
CA VAL A 207 0.70 4.95 5.22
C VAL A 207 -0.43 5.65 5.97
N GLN A 208 -0.39 6.97 6.10
CA GLN A 208 -1.44 7.74 6.77
C GLN A 208 -2.78 7.64 6.04
N SER A 209 -2.76 7.73 4.70
CA SER A 209 -3.96 7.54 3.87
C SER A 209 -4.56 6.14 4.01
N ILE A 210 -3.72 5.13 4.29
CA ILE A 210 -4.14 3.73 4.49
C ILE A 210 -4.57 3.44 5.93
N ARG A 211 -4.14 4.22 6.95
CA ARG A 211 -4.31 3.86 8.38
C ARG A 211 -5.68 4.21 8.98
N CYS A 212 -6.47 5.06 8.33
CA CYS A 212 -7.81 5.42 8.80
C CYS A 212 -8.96 4.37 8.66
N PRO A 213 -8.81 3.18 8.05
CA PRO A 213 -9.84 2.14 8.06
C PRO A 213 -9.65 1.04 9.12
N CYS A 214 -8.59 1.05 9.94
CA CYS A 214 -8.43 0.03 10.97
C CYS A 214 -9.51 0.22 12.07
N PRO A 215 -10.22 -0.84 12.51
CA PRO A 215 -11.25 -0.72 13.52
C PRO A 215 -10.69 -0.09 14.79
N ARG A 216 -11.37 0.95 15.27
CA ARG A 216 -11.21 1.41 16.65
C ARG A 216 -11.87 0.33 17.48
N GLY A 217 -11.06 -0.46 18.20
CA GLY A 217 -11.58 -1.45 19.13
C GLY A 217 -12.66 -0.82 20.02
N GLN A 218 -13.76 -1.54 20.21
CA GLN A 218 -14.66 -1.33 21.34
C GLN A 218 -13.92 -1.67 22.64
#